data_AF-A0A952RVW1-F1
#
_entry.id   AF-A0A952RVW1-F1
#
_cell.length_a   1.000
_cell.length_b   1.000
_cell.length_c   1.000
_cell.angle_alpha   90.00
_cell.angle_beta   90.00
_cell.angle_gamma   90.00
#
_symmetry.space_group_name_H-M   'P 1'
#
loop_
_entity.id
_entity.type
_entity.pdbx_description
1 polymer ?
#
loop_
_entity_poly.entity_id
_entity_poly.type
_entity_poly.pdbx_seq_one_letter_code
_entity_poly.pdbx_strand_id
1 'polypeptide(L)'
;MGSKKAPPAPSSGAGASDPVSQPKKECPEQCKKKVFPPKEVNNSVSETISNAPAPYQAWNGTYSWRSKFTVEVSRSPCIIKVVMKLKVSGTVTDAQKSAWKSAIEGKWSNKVTMKCPDPKCEEACPGGYSVKVEIKWVDSGEHYTITANQPAATEGGRAGIGGTTSMTGWGVDDTTDIAHEFGHMLGCPEEYFTTDGIDYTAGGTKNGFRDADGGIMNNPSNNPKPKNFDAIKKAAESVMGVTCTTE
;
A
#
# COMPACT_ATOMS: atom_id res chain seq x y z
N MET A 1 -2.69 -96.34 -4.60
CA MET A 1 -3.74 -95.30 -4.58
C MET A 1 -3.41 -94.33 -3.45
N GLY A 2 -3.04 -93.09 -3.81
CA GLY A 2 -2.67 -92.06 -2.84
C GLY A 2 -2.83 -90.69 -3.50
N SER A 3 -4.06 -90.17 -3.45
CA SER A 3 -4.42 -88.90 -4.10
C SER A 3 -3.76 -87.72 -3.37
N LYS A 4 -2.82 -87.04 -4.05
CA LYS A 4 -2.27 -85.76 -3.59
C LYS A 4 -3.29 -84.65 -3.86
N LYS A 5 -3.73 -83.97 -2.80
CA LYS A 5 -4.58 -82.78 -2.87
C LYS A 5 -3.74 -81.57 -3.30
N ALA A 6 -4.22 -80.79 -4.26
CA ALA A 6 -3.60 -79.54 -4.66
C ALA A 6 -3.81 -78.45 -3.60
N PRO A 7 -2.84 -77.53 -3.38
CA PRO A 7 -2.98 -76.42 -2.45
C PRO A 7 -3.99 -75.38 -2.96
N PRO A 8 -4.65 -74.63 -2.06
CA PRO A 8 -5.63 -73.63 -2.44
C PRO A 8 -4.97 -72.41 -3.08
N ALA A 9 -5.71 -71.75 -3.98
CA ALA A 9 -5.28 -70.55 -4.68
C ALA A 9 -5.08 -69.36 -3.71
N PRO A 10 -4.13 -68.45 -3.98
CA PRO A 10 -3.92 -67.27 -3.15
C PRO A 10 -5.11 -66.32 -3.26
N SER A 11 -5.46 -65.67 -2.14
CA SER A 11 -6.57 -64.72 -2.10
C SER A 11 -6.25 -63.46 -2.90
N SER A 12 -7.19 -63.02 -3.74
CA SER A 12 -7.16 -61.73 -4.41
C SER A 12 -7.13 -60.60 -3.37
N GLY A 13 -6.00 -59.89 -3.28
CA GLY A 13 -5.90 -58.68 -2.47
C GLY A 13 -6.84 -57.59 -2.99
N ALA A 14 -7.40 -56.81 -2.07
CA ALA A 14 -8.24 -55.65 -2.39
C ALA A 14 -7.48 -54.69 -3.31
N GLY A 15 -8.04 -54.41 -4.48
CA GLY A 15 -7.49 -53.43 -5.41
C GLY A 15 -7.43 -52.06 -4.75
N ALA A 16 -6.27 -51.41 -4.85
CA ALA A 16 -6.08 -50.03 -4.42
C ALA A 16 -7.06 -49.15 -5.20
N SER A 17 -8.06 -48.62 -4.50
CA SER A 17 -9.06 -47.69 -5.02
C SER A 17 -8.64 -46.23 -4.84
N ASP A 18 -7.35 -45.96 -4.65
CA ASP A 18 -6.87 -44.59 -4.54
C ASP A 18 -7.06 -43.89 -5.88
N PRO A 19 -7.80 -42.76 -5.94
CA PRO A 19 -7.95 -41.99 -7.15
C PRO A 19 -6.56 -41.59 -7.64
N VAL A 20 -6.24 -41.95 -8.89
CA VAL A 20 -5.05 -41.46 -9.58
C VAL A 20 -5.10 -39.93 -9.52
N SER A 21 -4.18 -39.32 -8.75
CA SER A 21 -4.02 -37.87 -8.66
C SER A 21 -3.88 -37.32 -10.07
N GLN A 22 -4.92 -36.63 -10.56
CA GLN A 22 -4.84 -36.01 -11.89
C GLN A 22 -3.70 -34.99 -11.88
N PRO A 23 -2.89 -34.91 -12.96
CA PRO A 23 -1.86 -33.89 -13.06
C PRO A 23 -2.51 -32.51 -12.94
N LYS A 24 -2.05 -31.68 -12.01
CA LYS A 24 -2.46 -30.27 -11.98
C LYS A 24 -2.13 -29.67 -13.34
N LYS A 25 -3.12 -29.05 -13.97
CA LYS A 25 -2.95 -28.36 -15.25
C LYS A 25 -1.95 -27.23 -15.03
N GLU A 26 -0.75 -27.38 -15.56
CA GLU A 26 0.31 -26.37 -15.42
C GLU A 26 -0.20 -25.01 -15.91
N CYS A 27 0.13 -23.99 -15.13
CA CYS A 27 -0.24 -22.63 -15.46
C CYS A 27 0.51 -22.18 -16.74
N PRO A 28 -0.18 -21.71 -17.79
CA PRO A 28 0.47 -21.31 -19.04
C PRO A 28 1.52 -20.22 -18.82
N GLU A 29 2.67 -20.30 -19.49
CA GLU A 29 3.77 -19.31 -19.36
C GLU A 29 3.31 -17.85 -19.59
N GLN A 30 2.41 -17.63 -20.55
CA GLN A 30 1.78 -16.33 -20.80
C GLN A 30 1.03 -15.79 -19.58
N CYS A 31 0.47 -16.68 -18.77
CA CYS A 31 -0.23 -16.35 -17.55
C CYS A 31 0.74 -15.90 -16.45
N LYS A 32 1.90 -16.57 -16.34
CA LYS A 32 2.98 -16.26 -15.37
C LYS A 32 3.73 -14.96 -15.70
N LYS A 33 3.69 -14.50 -16.95
CA LYS A 33 4.38 -13.27 -17.41
C LYS A 33 3.43 -12.11 -17.71
N LYS A 34 2.15 -12.25 -17.34
CA LYS A 34 1.15 -11.22 -17.63
C LYS A 34 1.50 -9.89 -16.98
N VAL A 35 1.53 -8.85 -17.81
CA VAL A 35 1.51 -7.45 -17.42
C VAL A 35 0.09 -6.95 -17.62
N PHE A 36 -0.50 -6.38 -16.59
CA PHE A 36 -1.87 -5.85 -16.66
C PHE A 36 -1.83 -4.40 -17.16
N PRO A 37 -2.88 -3.94 -17.87
CA PRO A 37 -3.00 -2.53 -18.24
C PRO A 37 -2.90 -1.63 -17.00
N PRO A 38 -2.13 -0.53 -17.05
CA PRO A 38 -2.08 0.43 -15.95
C PRO A 38 -3.46 0.98 -15.64
N LYS A 39 -3.74 1.25 -14.36
CA LYS A 39 -4.96 1.90 -13.92
C LYS A 39 -4.64 3.21 -13.23
N GLU A 40 -5.23 4.29 -13.74
CA GLU A 40 -5.26 5.56 -13.03
C GLU A 40 -6.32 5.51 -11.93
N VAL A 41 -5.90 5.84 -10.72
CA VAL A 41 -6.74 6.03 -9.54
C VAL A 41 -7.03 7.52 -9.41
N ASN A 42 -8.30 7.85 -9.18
CA ASN A 42 -8.74 9.19 -8.89
C ASN A 42 -10.03 9.08 -8.05
N ASN A 43 -9.86 8.93 -6.74
CA ASN A 43 -10.97 8.67 -5.81
C ASN A 43 -11.19 9.86 -4.89
N SER A 44 -12.45 10.14 -4.53
CA SER A 44 -12.74 11.08 -3.44
C SER A 44 -12.44 10.41 -2.11
N VAL A 45 -11.77 11.14 -1.24
CA VAL A 45 -11.52 10.76 0.14
C VAL A 45 -12.00 11.91 1.01
N SER A 46 -12.57 11.57 2.16
CA SER A 46 -12.95 12.52 3.19
C SER A 46 -12.58 11.92 4.54
N GLU A 47 -12.26 12.79 5.48
CA GLU A 47 -12.07 12.42 6.87
C GLU A 47 -12.75 13.45 7.76
N THR A 48 -13.07 13.07 8.99
CA THR A 48 -13.49 14.01 10.03
C THR A 48 -12.62 13.82 11.25
N ILE A 49 -11.89 14.87 11.61
CA ILE A 49 -11.14 14.95 12.86
C ILE A 49 -12.03 15.63 13.90
N SER A 50 -12.10 15.02 15.08
CA SER A 50 -12.87 15.49 16.22
C SER A 50 -12.09 15.31 17.51
N ASN A 51 -12.52 16.00 18.56
CA ASN A 51 -11.93 15.94 19.91
C ASN A 51 -10.43 16.28 19.98
N ALA A 52 -9.90 17.06 19.03
CA ALA A 52 -8.52 17.54 19.11
C ALA A 52 -8.37 18.46 20.35
N PRO A 53 -7.32 18.29 21.18
CA PRO A 53 -7.15 19.05 22.42
C PRO A 53 -6.79 20.51 22.11
N ALA A 54 -6.86 21.38 23.12
CA ALA A 54 -6.70 22.84 22.99
C ALA A 54 -5.57 23.32 22.03
N PRO A 55 -4.32 22.82 22.09
CA PRO A 55 -3.27 23.27 21.16
C PRO A 55 -3.52 22.92 19.68
N TYR A 56 -4.36 21.91 19.41
CA TYR A 56 -4.69 21.43 18.07
C TYR A 56 -6.16 21.64 17.70
N GLN A 57 -6.90 22.48 18.43
CA GLN A 57 -8.35 22.63 18.25
C GLN A 57 -8.74 23.01 16.81
N ALA A 58 -7.86 23.74 16.10
CA ALA A 58 -8.05 24.11 14.70
C ALA A 58 -8.09 22.91 13.73
N TRP A 59 -7.65 21.73 14.16
CA TRP A 59 -7.64 20.50 13.38
C TRP A 59 -9.00 19.81 13.38
N ASN A 60 -9.93 20.20 14.28
CA ASN A 60 -11.29 19.70 14.21
C ASN A 60 -11.96 20.18 12.92
N GLY A 61 -12.57 19.26 12.18
CA GLY A 61 -13.25 19.56 10.93
C GLY A 61 -13.38 18.35 10.02
N THR A 62 -14.12 18.55 8.94
CA THR A 62 -14.21 17.59 7.83
C THR A 62 -13.33 18.08 6.68
N TYR A 63 -12.42 17.22 6.25
CA TYR A 63 -11.51 17.49 5.15
C TYR A 63 -11.82 16.55 4.00
N SER A 64 -11.64 17.02 2.77
CA SER A 64 -11.86 16.19 1.59
C SER A 64 -10.80 16.48 0.54
N TRP A 65 -10.36 15.42 -0.13
CA TRP A 65 -9.37 15.50 -1.19
C TRP A 65 -9.59 14.40 -2.23
N ARG A 66 -8.75 14.41 -3.26
CA ARG A 66 -8.70 13.37 -4.27
C ARG A 66 -7.43 12.57 -4.04
N SER A 67 -7.53 11.25 -3.93
CA SER A 67 -6.39 10.33 -4.01
C SER A 67 -6.12 9.98 -5.47
N LYS A 68 -4.89 10.26 -5.95
CA LYS A 68 -4.51 10.16 -7.36
C LYS A 68 -3.16 9.45 -7.52
N PHE A 69 -3.14 8.34 -8.24
CA PHE A 69 -1.91 7.60 -8.56
C PHE A 69 -2.16 6.57 -9.65
N THR A 70 -1.12 6.06 -10.28
CA THR A 70 -1.24 4.96 -11.25
C THR A 70 -0.83 3.64 -10.59
N VAL A 71 -1.56 2.57 -10.84
CA VAL A 71 -1.19 1.20 -10.47
C VAL A 71 -0.82 0.40 -11.71
N GLU A 72 0.38 -0.19 -11.68
CA GLU A 72 0.87 -1.13 -12.68
C GLU A 72 1.12 -2.48 -12.01
N VAL A 73 0.56 -3.56 -12.56
CA VAL A 73 0.72 -4.91 -11.99
C VAL A 73 1.42 -5.82 -12.98
N SER A 74 2.44 -6.54 -12.52
CA SER A 74 3.15 -7.55 -13.32
C SER A 74 3.36 -8.84 -12.53
N ARG A 75 3.13 -9.98 -13.17
CA ARG A 75 3.43 -11.32 -12.61
C ARG A 75 4.87 -11.75 -12.71
N SER A 76 5.68 -11.03 -13.48
CA SER A 76 7.13 -11.22 -13.52
C SER A 76 7.78 -9.85 -13.36
N PRO A 77 8.28 -9.48 -12.17
CA PRO A 77 8.65 -10.33 -11.03
C PRO A 77 7.68 -10.25 -9.83
N CYS A 78 6.36 -10.29 -10.03
CA CYS A 78 5.36 -10.18 -8.96
C CYS A 78 5.40 -8.85 -8.21
N ILE A 79 5.17 -7.75 -8.94
CA ILE A 79 5.18 -6.40 -8.39
C ILE A 79 3.85 -5.71 -8.65
N ILE A 80 3.32 -5.05 -7.63
CA ILE A 80 2.33 -3.97 -7.75
C ILE A 80 3.10 -2.67 -7.61
N LYS A 81 3.29 -1.97 -8.72
CA LYS A 81 3.96 -0.68 -8.74
C LYS A 81 2.94 0.44 -8.63
N VAL A 82 3.18 1.36 -7.70
CA VAL A 82 2.44 2.60 -7.52
C VAL A 82 3.29 3.73 -8.08
N VAL A 83 2.83 4.33 -9.18
CA VAL A 83 3.51 5.47 -9.80
C VAL A 83 2.83 6.75 -9.35
N MET A 84 3.61 7.66 -8.77
CA MET A 84 3.16 9.00 -8.42
C MET A 84 3.89 10.03 -9.27
N LYS A 85 3.17 10.70 -10.17
CA LYS A 85 3.71 11.80 -10.97
C LYS A 85 3.54 13.11 -10.18
N LEU A 86 4.65 13.74 -9.83
CA LEU A 86 4.66 14.97 -9.05
C LEU A 86 5.31 16.09 -9.86
N LYS A 87 4.64 17.23 -9.94
CA LYS A 87 5.23 18.48 -10.38
C LYS A 87 5.69 19.27 -9.15
N VAL A 88 6.81 19.98 -9.24
CA VAL A 88 7.25 20.86 -8.16
C VAL A 88 7.16 22.31 -8.60
N SER A 89 6.65 23.15 -7.71
CA SER A 89 6.65 24.61 -7.80
C SER A 89 7.50 25.18 -6.65
N GLY A 90 8.03 26.39 -6.85
CA GLY A 90 8.99 27.00 -5.92
C GLY A 90 10.44 26.55 -6.17
N THR A 91 11.33 26.97 -5.29
CA THR A 91 12.78 26.74 -5.41
C THR A 91 13.16 25.47 -4.64
N VAL A 92 13.59 24.44 -5.38
CA VAL A 92 14.13 23.20 -4.82
C VAL A 92 15.28 22.71 -5.70
N THR A 93 16.28 22.08 -5.09
CA THR A 93 17.40 21.45 -5.81
C THR A 93 17.08 20.01 -6.19
N ASP A 94 17.80 19.45 -7.16
CA ASP A 94 17.66 18.03 -7.50
C ASP A 94 18.07 17.10 -6.36
N ALA A 95 19.00 17.53 -5.50
CA ALA A 95 19.39 16.80 -4.30
C ALA A 95 18.21 16.70 -3.31
N GLN A 96 17.48 17.79 -3.09
CA GLN A 96 16.29 17.80 -2.24
C GLN A 96 15.16 16.96 -2.83
N LYS A 97 14.90 17.06 -4.14
CA LYS A 97 13.96 16.15 -4.83
C LYS A 97 14.36 14.67 -4.67
N SER A 98 15.66 14.36 -4.78
CA SER A 98 16.16 13.01 -4.59
C SER A 98 15.99 12.51 -3.15
N ALA A 99 16.22 13.40 -2.16
CA ALA A 99 16.01 13.11 -0.75
C ALA A 99 14.53 12.83 -0.45
N TRP A 100 13.63 13.66 -0.97
CA TRP A 100 12.18 13.46 -0.86
C TRP A 100 11.75 12.11 -1.46
N LYS A 101 12.17 11.85 -2.70
CA LYS A 101 11.89 10.58 -3.39
C LYS A 101 12.38 9.39 -2.57
N SER A 102 13.61 9.43 -2.09
CA SER A 102 14.21 8.34 -1.30
C SER A 102 13.47 8.10 0.01
N ALA A 103 13.09 9.17 0.72
CA ALA A 103 12.33 9.08 1.95
C ALA A 103 10.97 8.40 1.74
N ILE A 104 10.22 8.85 0.74
CA ILE A 104 8.90 8.30 0.42
C ILE A 104 9.01 6.85 -0.06
N GLU A 105 9.86 6.57 -1.04
CA GLU A 105 10.00 5.23 -1.60
C GLU A 105 10.52 4.24 -0.55
N GLY A 106 11.43 4.66 0.33
CA GLY A 106 11.96 3.85 1.43
C GLY A 106 10.93 3.57 2.53
N LYS A 107 9.97 4.48 2.75
CA LYS A 107 8.88 4.32 3.72
C LYS A 107 7.74 3.45 3.22
N TRP A 108 7.43 3.47 1.93
CA TRP A 108 6.25 2.81 1.40
C TRP A 108 6.53 1.55 0.56
N SER A 109 7.71 1.42 -0.04
CA SER A 109 8.04 0.23 -0.83
C SER A 109 8.38 -0.97 0.05
N ASN A 110 7.96 -2.16 -0.39
CA ASN A 110 8.25 -3.46 0.19
C ASN A 110 7.87 -3.57 1.68
N LYS A 111 6.86 -2.82 2.13
CA LYS A 111 6.36 -2.89 3.51
C LYS A 111 5.25 -3.91 3.71
N VAL A 112 4.59 -4.28 2.63
CA VAL A 112 3.52 -5.27 2.61
C VAL A 112 3.68 -6.17 1.39
N THR A 113 3.11 -7.35 1.49
CA THR A 113 2.92 -8.29 0.39
C THR A 113 1.44 -8.46 0.14
N MET A 114 1.00 -8.30 -1.12
CA MET A 114 -0.39 -8.53 -1.48
C MET A 114 -0.58 -9.95 -2.01
N LYS A 115 -1.34 -10.77 -1.29
CA LYS A 115 -1.74 -12.11 -1.77
C LYS A 115 -2.99 -11.97 -2.62
N CYS A 116 -2.85 -12.22 -3.91
CA CYS A 116 -3.93 -12.08 -4.89
C CYS A 116 -4.10 -13.40 -5.64
N PRO A 117 -4.68 -14.43 -4.99
CA PRO A 117 -4.83 -15.74 -5.61
C PRO A 117 -5.69 -15.64 -6.87
N ASP A 118 -5.17 -16.10 -8.00
CA ASP A 118 -5.92 -16.22 -9.24
C ASP A 118 -6.19 -17.71 -9.54
N PRO A 119 -7.44 -18.21 -9.42
CA PRO A 119 -7.75 -19.60 -9.72
C PRO A 119 -7.52 -19.96 -11.19
N LYS A 120 -7.43 -18.98 -12.10
CA LYS A 120 -7.07 -19.20 -13.51
C LYS A 120 -5.56 -19.36 -13.69
N CYS A 121 -4.78 -19.14 -12.63
CA CYS A 121 -3.34 -18.97 -12.68
C CYS A 121 -2.68 -19.28 -11.32
N GLU A 122 -3.02 -20.40 -10.67
CA GLU A 122 -2.66 -20.66 -9.26
C GLU A 122 -1.15 -20.59 -8.96
N GLU A 123 -0.30 -20.89 -9.96
CA GLU A 123 1.16 -20.84 -9.84
C GLU A 123 1.74 -19.43 -10.04
N ALA A 124 0.94 -18.44 -10.43
CA ALA A 124 1.42 -17.08 -10.59
C ALA A 124 1.59 -16.40 -9.24
N CYS A 125 2.80 -15.92 -8.97
CA CYS A 125 3.14 -15.18 -7.76
C CYS A 125 2.73 -15.90 -6.46
N PRO A 126 3.21 -17.12 -6.21
CA PRO A 126 2.87 -17.87 -4.98
C PRO A 126 3.35 -17.13 -3.72
N GLY A 127 4.41 -16.33 -3.84
CA GLY A 127 4.91 -15.44 -2.80
C GLY A 127 4.05 -14.18 -2.59
N GLY A 128 3.06 -13.91 -3.45
CA GLY A 128 2.34 -12.64 -3.49
C GLY A 128 3.08 -11.57 -4.29
N TYR A 129 2.53 -10.36 -4.28
CA TYR A 129 3.07 -9.21 -4.98
C TYR A 129 3.68 -8.22 -3.98
N SER A 130 4.95 -7.86 -4.18
CA SER A 130 5.55 -6.77 -3.43
C SER A 130 5.02 -5.42 -3.94
N VAL A 131 4.69 -4.51 -3.03
CA VAL A 131 4.32 -3.14 -3.39
C VAL A 131 5.59 -2.30 -3.60
N LYS A 132 5.72 -1.63 -4.75
CA LYS A 132 6.81 -0.71 -5.03
C LYS A 132 6.26 0.67 -5.34
N VAL A 133 6.66 1.69 -4.58
CA VAL A 133 6.35 3.09 -4.89
C VAL A 133 7.43 3.66 -5.79
N GLU A 134 7.01 4.44 -6.79
CA GLU A 134 7.90 5.16 -7.71
C GLU A 134 7.41 6.59 -7.89
N ILE A 135 8.19 7.56 -7.40
CA ILE A 135 7.97 8.98 -7.66
C ILE A 135 8.58 9.36 -9.02
N LYS A 136 7.79 10.01 -9.87
CA LYS A 136 8.24 10.59 -11.13
C LYS A 136 8.06 12.11 -11.08
N TRP A 137 9.15 12.84 -11.13
CA TRP A 137 9.12 14.29 -11.29
C TRP A 137 8.73 14.63 -12.74
N VAL A 138 7.71 15.45 -12.93
CA VAL A 138 7.17 15.80 -14.26
C VAL A 138 6.86 17.29 -14.36
N ASP A 139 6.89 17.82 -15.59
CA ASP A 139 6.51 19.21 -15.87
C ASP A 139 5.01 19.38 -16.22
N SER A 140 4.36 18.30 -16.64
CA SER A 140 2.93 18.21 -16.94
C SER A 140 2.41 16.76 -16.82
N GLY A 141 1.09 16.60 -16.69
CA GLY A 141 0.45 15.29 -16.52
C GLY A 141 0.63 14.71 -15.12
N GLU A 142 0.89 15.58 -14.15
CA GLU A 142 1.07 15.27 -12.75
C GLU A 142 -0.23 14.80 -12.08
N HIS A 143 -0.07 13.96 -11.06
CA HIS A 143 -1.14 13.69 -10.11
C HIS A 143 -1.29 14.86 -9.14
N TYR A 144 -0.17 15.43 -8.65
CA TYR A 144 -0.17 16.59 -7.77
C TYR A 144 0.94 17.58 -8.13
N THR A 145 0.68 18.85 -7.86
CA THR A 145 1.72 19.88 -7.79
C THR A 145 2.10 20.07 -6.32
N ILE A 146 3.39 20.00 -6.03
CA ILE A 146 4.00 20.20 -4.73
C ILE A 146 4.59 21.60 -4.67
N THR A 147 4.27 22.34 -3.62
CA THR A 147 4.88 23.62 -3.27
C THR A 147 6.09 23.36 -2.38
N ALA A 148 7.28 23.72 -2.86
CA ALA A 148 8.52 23.63 -2.10
C ALA A 148 8.63 24.81 -1.12
N ASN A 149 8.53 24.52 0.17
CA ASN A 149 8.51 25.47 1.26
C ASN A 149 9.88 25.60 1.91
N GLN A 150 10.40 26.83 1.95
CA GLN A 150 11.65 27.14 2.65
C GLN A 150 11.43 27.08 4.18
N PRO A 151 12.48 26.89 5.01
CA PRO A 151 12.33 26.66 6.45
C PRO A 151 11.53 27.72 7.24
N ALA A 152 11.44 28.95 6.73
CA ALA A 152 10.67 30.03 7.35
C ALA A 152 9.19 30.08 6.93
N ALA A 153 8.73 29.19 6.05
CA ALA A 153 7.35 29.17 5.58
C ALA A 153 6.40 28.70 6.70
N THR A 154 5.24 29.36 6.81
CA THR A 154 4.21 29.07 7.82
C THR A 154 2.83 28.93 7.18
N GLU A 155 2.77 28.29 6.01
CA GLU A 155 1.51 28.06 5.30
C GLU A 155 0.50 27.32 6.18
N GLY A 156 -0.70 27.87 6.31
CA GLY A 156 -1.77 27.31 7.14
C GLY A 156 -1.49 27.27 8.65
N GLY A 157 -0.37 27.84 9.13
CA GLY A 157 0.01 27.85 10.56
C GLY A 157 0.30 26.47 11.17
N ARG A 158 0.45 25.43 10.33
CA ARG A 158 0.55 24.01 10.74
C ARG A 158 1.77 23.34 10.13
N ALA A 159 2.94 23.97 10.24
CA ALA A 159 4.17 23.34 9.78
C ALA A 159 4.52 22.15 10.70
N GLY A 160 4.63 20.96 10.11
CA GLY A 160 5.34 19.81 10.64
C GLY A 160 6.83 20.08 10.81
N ILE A 161 7.55 19.06 11.27
CA ILE A 161 8.99 19.13 11.51
C ILE A 161 9.68 19.35 10.16
N GLY A 162 10.33 20.51 10.00
CA GLY A 162 11.05 20.85 8.76
C GLY A 162 10.25 21.69 7.75
N GLY A 163 9.05 22.18 8.09
CA GLY A 163 8.32 23.16 7.27
C GLY A 163 7.29 22.56 6.30
N THR A 164 6.99 21.26 6.41
CA THR A 164 5.90 20.61 5.67
C THR A 164 4.56 21.00 6.25
N THR A 165 3.69 21.62 5.46
CA THR A 165 2.48 22.31 5.95
C THR A 165 1.19 21.62 5.54
N SER A 166 1.25 20.74 4.54
CA SER A 166 0.12 19.95 4.05
C SER A 166 0.59 18.87 3.08
N MET A 167 -0.35 18.04 2.65
CA MET A 167 -0.19 17.03 1.58
C MET A 167 0.59 17.56 0.36
N THR A 168 0.41 18.84 -0.01
CA THR A 168 1.07 19.45 -1.17
C THR A 168 2.10 20.53 -0.83
N GLY A 169 2.29 20.90 0.44
CA GLY A 169 3.25 21.92 0.86
C GLY A 169 4.39 21.27 1.63
N TRP A 170 5.54 21.05 0.98
CA TRP A 170 6.64 20.25 1.55
C TRP A 170 7.84 21.10 1.91
N GLY A 171 8.37 20.91 3.11
CA GLY A 171 9.62 21.52 3.54
C GLY A 171 10.79 21.04 2.69
N VAL A 172 11.59 21.95 2.14
CA VAL A 172 12.69 21.62 1.21
C VAL A 172 13.72 20.64 1.78
N ASP A 173 13.88 20.60 3.10
CA ASP A 173 14.79 19.69 3.79
C ASP A 173 14.06 18.62 4.63
N ASP A 174 12.73 18.56 4.56
CA ASP A 174 11.96 17.55 5.29
C ASP A 174 11.98 16.19 4.56
N THR A 175 12.40 15.16 5.29
CA THR A 175 12.44 13.76 4.83
C THR A 175 11.64 12.83 5.74
N THR A 176 10.92 13.37 6.73
CA THR A 176 10.16 12.62 7.71
C THR A 176 8.67 12.81 7.47
N ASP A 177 8.17 14.05 7.52
CA ASP A 177 6.72 14.29 7.45
C ASP A 177 6.19 14.16 6.02
N ILE A 178 6.99 14.46 5.00
CA ILE A 178 6.60 14.24 3.59
C ILE A 178 6.14 12.79 3.26
N ALA A 179 6.62 11.78 4.00
CA ALA A 179 6.20 10.40 3.79
C ALA A 179 4.80 10.13 4.36
N HIS A 180 4.41 10.86 5.40
CA HIS A 180 3.05 10.90 5.92
C HIS A 180 2.13 11.66 4.95
N GLU A 181 2.58 12.82 4.46
CA GLU A 181 1.84 13.60 3.45
C GLU A 181 1.57 12.81 2.16
N PHE A 182 2.55 12.01 1.73
CA PHE A 182 2.38 11.07 0.62
C PHE A 182 1.29 10.02 0.90
N GLY A 183 1.12 9.60 2.15
CA GLY A 183 0.04 8.71 2.58
C GLY A 183 -1.34 9.28 2.29
N HIS A 184 -1.54 10.58 2.47
CA HIS A 184 -2.78 11.25 2.06
C HIS A 184 -3.00 11.19 0.55
N MET A 185 -1.95 11.32 -0.27
CA MET A 185 -2.08 11.15 -1.73
C MET A 185 -2.54 9.74 -2.13
N LEU A 186 -2.13 8.72 -1.35
CA LEU A 186 -2.63 7.34 -1.49
C LEU A 186 -4.05 7.14 -0.94
N GLY A 187 -4.63 8.16 -0.31
CA GLY A 187 -5.98 8.17 0.22
C GLY A 187 -6.09 7.70 1.67
N CYS A 188 -4.99 7.75 2.42
CA CYS A 188 -5.03 7.46 3.85
C CYS A 188 -5.55 8.68 4.62
N PRO A 189 -6.56 8.50 5.48
CA PRO A 189 -6.91 9.50 6.49
C PRO A 189 -5.81 9.65 7.54
N GLU A 190 -5.89 10.75 8.27
CA GLU A 190 -5.14 10.97 9.50
C GLU A 190 -5.43 9.89 10.54
N GLU A 191 -4.42 9.58 11.36
CA GLU A 191 -4.56 8.71 12.53
C GLU A 191 -4.33 9.49 13.83
N TYR A 192 -4.75 10.75 13.86
CA TYR A 192 -4.66 11.63 15.03
C TYR A 192 -5.99 11.74 15.81
N PHE A 193 -5.90 11.99 17.11
CA PHE A 193 -7.04 12.30 17.98
C PHE A 193 -8.23 11.35 17.78
N THR A 194 -9.41 11.86 17.43
CA THR A 194 -10.50 11.05 16.89
C THR A 194 -10.66 11.34 15.40
N THR A 195 -10.24 10.43 14.53
CA THR A 195 -10.46 10.52 13.07
C THR A 195 -11.44 9.46 12.60
N ASP A 196 -12.47 9.87 11.88
CA ASP A 196 -13.54 9.00 11.36
C ASP A 196 -14.19 8.12 12.44
N GLY A 197 -14.31 8.67 13.64
CA GLY A 197 -14.87 7.99 14.81
C GLY A 197 -13.92 7.01 15.50
N ILE A 198 -12.68 6.84 15.02
CA ILE A 198 -11.64 6.03 15.67
C ILE A 198 -10.86 6.91 16.64
N ASP A 199 -10.89 6.56 17.93
CA ASP A 199 -10.11 7.25 18.96
C ASP A 199 -8.67 6.73 19.07
N TYR A 200 -7.72 7.49 18.55
CA TYR A 200 -6.28 7.25 18.64
C TYR A 200 -5.66 7.71 19.96
N THR A 201 -6.38 8.44 20.81
CA THR A 201 -5.93 8.79 22.18
C THR A 201 -6.05 7.60 23.14
N ALA A 202 -6.68 6.50 22.71
CA ALA A 202 -6.97 5.33 23.53
C ALA A 202 -7.65 5.71 24.86
N GLY A 203 -8.76 6.44 24.77
CA GLY A 203 -9.50 6.95 25.92
C GLY A 203 -8.71 8.00 26.73
N GLY A 204 -7.84 8.76 26.08
CA GLY A 204 -6.97 9.75 26.72
C GLY A 204 -5.72 9.19 27.41
N THR A 205 -5.41 7.90 27.24
CA THR A 205 -4.14 7.31 27.76
C THR A 205 -2.93 7.65 26.90
N LYS A 206 -3.16 8.14 25.68
CA LYS A 206 -2.17 8.64 24.73
C LYS A 206 -2.49 10.07 24.32
N ASN A 207 -1.49 10.75 23.77
CA ASN A 207 -1.70 12.08 23.21
C ASN A 207 -2.57 12.02 21.95
N GLY A 208 -2.59 10.88 21.24
CA GLY A 208 -3.28 10.75 19.96
C GLY A 208 -2.58 11.55 18.85
N PHE A 209 -1.33 11.95 19.07
CA PHE A 209 -0.54 12.75 18.14
C PHE A 209 0.92 12.33 18.23
N ARG A 210 1.44 11.77 17.13
CA ARG A 210 2.82 11.28 17.03
C ARG A 210 3.17 10.30 18.14
N ASP A 211 2.25 9.38 18.43
CA ASP A 211 2.46 8.34 19.41
C ASP A 211 3.54 7.36 18.94
N ALA A 212 4.34 6.85 19.87
CA ALA A 212 5.49 5.98 19.53
C ALA A 212 5.08 4.67 18.83
N ASP A 213 3.89 4.15 19.12
CA ASP A 213 3.33 2.92 18.53
C ASP A 213 2.27 3.20 17.43
N GLY A 214 2.16 4.46 17.00
CA GLY A 214 1.33 4.87 15.87
C GLY A 214 1.78 4.27 14.54
N GLY A 215 0.89 4.31 13.52
CA GLY A 215 1.32 4.07 12.14
C GLY A 215 1.92 5.34 11.54
N ILE A 216 2.43 5.31 10.31
CA ILE A 216 2.95 6.51 9.64
C ILE A 216 1.95 7.68 9.61
N MET A 217 0.64 7.36 9.51
CA MET A 217 -0.45 8.34 9.52
C MET A 217 -0.75 8.93 10.91
N ASN A 218 -0.11 8.44 11.97
CA ASN A 218 -0.14 9.04 13.32
C ASN A 218 1.26 9.57 13.70
N ASN A 219 2.32 8.90 13.29
CA ASN A 219 3.69 9.29 13.59
C ASN A 219 4.55 9.08 12.34
N PRO A 220 4.95 10.15 11.64
CA PRO A 220 5.71 10.04 10.40
C PRO A 220 7.06 9.31 10.53
N SER A 221 7.61 9.23 11.76
CA SER A 221 8.81 8.43 12.03
C SER A 221 8.58 6.92 11.94
N ASN A 222 7.33 6.45 11.99
CA ASN A 222 6.98 5.02 11.93
C ASN A 222 6.77 4.52 10.49
N ASN A 223 6.60 3.21 10.33
CA ASN A 223 6.25 2.60 9.04
C ASN A 223 4.73 2.63 8.81
N PRO A 224 4.27 2.57 7.56
CA PRO A 224 2.84 2.40 7.26
C PRO A 224 2.33 1.07 7.81
N LYS A 225 1.09 1.07 8.28
CA LYS A 225 0.35 -0.14 8.67
C LYS A 225 -0.28 -0.79 7.43
N PRO A 226 -0.60 -2.09 7.45
CA PRO A 226 -1.22 -2.77 6.31
C PRO A 226 -2.49 -2.08 5.77
N LYS A 227 -3.34 -1.53 6.65
CA LYS A 227 -4.55 -0.79 6.26
C LYS A 227 -4.25 0.46 5.41
N ASN A 228 -3.07 1.06 5.53
CA ASN A 228 -2.68 2.22 4.72
C ASN A 228 -2.43 1.85 3.24
N PHE A 229 -2.45 0.56 2.88
CA PHE A 229 -2.34 0.09 1.50
C PHE A 229 -3.70 -0.27 0.87
N ASP A 230 -4.82 -0.03 1.54
CA ASP A 230 -6.15 -0.47 1.07
C ASP A 230 -6.57 0.14 -0.28
N ALA A 231 -6.20 1.39 -0.55
CA ALA A 231 -6.47 2.00 -1.85
C ALA A 231 -5.68 1.32 -2.99
N ILE A 232 -4.41 0.99 -2.73
CA ILE A 232 -3.55 0.24 -3.65
C ILE A 232 -4.12 -1.16 -3.87
N LYS A 233 -4.55 -1.83 -2.79
CA LYS A 233 -5.17 -3.16 -2.83
C LYS A 233 -6.41 -3.15 -3.72
N LYS A 234 -7.37 -2.26 -3.45
CA LYS A 234 -8.61 -2.12 -4.25
C LYS A 234 -8.33 -1.83 -5.72
N ALA A 235 -7.31 -1.02 -6.01
CA ALA A 235 -6.90 -0.74 -7.38
C ALA A 235 -6.32 -2.00 -8.06
N ALA A 236 -5.45 -2.73 -7.37
CA ALA A 236 -4.85 -3.97 -7.85
C ALA A 236 -5.91 -5.08 -8.08
N GLU A 237 -6.83 -5.27 -7.13
CA GLU A 237 -7.98 -6.18 -7.24
C GLU A 237 -8.79 -5.91 -8.51
N SER A 238 -9.11 -4.63 -8.73
CA SER A 238 -9.86 -4.22 -9.92
C SER A 238 -9.09 -4.42 -11.23
N VAL A 239 -7.76 -4.25 -11.24
CA VAL A 239 -6.91 -4.47 -12.42
C VAL A 239 -6.78 -5.96 -12.74
N MET A 240 -6.60 -6.78 -11.70
CA MET A 240 -6.39 -8.22 -11.86
C MET A 240 -7.69 -9.01 -12.03
N GLY A 241 -8.80 -8.47 -11.54
CA GLY A 241 -10.09 -9.18 -11.50
C GLY A 241 -10.12 -10.29 -10.44
N VAL A 242 -9.39 -10.11 -9.33
CA VAL A 242 -9.32 -11.04 -8.19
C VAL A 242 -9.40 -10.27 -6.87
N THR A 243 -9.66 -10.97 -5.77
CA THR A 243 -9.57 -10.41 -4.42
C THR A 243 -8.16 -10.57 -3.87
N CYS A 244 -7.71 -9.61 -3.07
CA CYS A 244 -6.40 -9.61 -2.46
C CYS A 244 -6.50 -9.46 -0.94
N THR A 245 -5.50 -10.00 -0.23
CA THR A 245 -5.23 -9.66 1.17
C THR A 245 -3.88 -8.95 1.29
N THR A 246 -3.72 -8.13 2.31
CA THR A 246 -2.46 -7.46 2.65
C THR A 246 -1.82 -8.17 3.84
N GLU A 247 -0.59 -8.64 3.67
CA GLU A 247 0.26 -9.24 4.71
C GLU A 247 1.46 -8.34 5.02
#